data_AF-A0A527ZJK0-F1
#
_entry.id   AF-A0A527ZJK0-F1
#
_cell.length_a   1.000
_cell.length_b   1.000
_cell.length_c   1.000
_cell.angle_alpha   90.00
_cell.angle_beta   90.00
_cell.angle_gamma   90.00
#
_symmetry.space_group_name_H-M   'P 1'
#
loop_
_entity.id
_entity.type
_entity.pdbx_description
1 polymer ?
#
loop_
_entity_poly.entity_id
_entity_poly.type
_entity_poly.pdbx_seq_one_letter_code
_entity_poly.pdbx_strand_id
1 'polypeptide(L)'
;RVTGQQKYMDLAKYFIDQRGQQPHYFDEEARARGADPKAYHFKTYEYSQSHKPVRDQDKVVGHAVRAMYLYSGMADIATEYGDDTLRAALDRLWDDLTTKNLYVTGGIGPSSHNEGFTADYDLPNETAYAETCASVGLVFWASRMLGMGPNARYADMMERALYNGSISGLSLDGSLFFYENPLESRGKHNRWKWHRCPCCPPNVGRMVASIGSYFYSLSDDALAVHLYGNSTARFDIAGTQIELTQASNYPWDGAVSIGIEPEAPTTFTLHLRLPGWCRKTALKVNGEAVDLENVTSDGYAAIRREWRKGDQVELDLEMAVDRLYANPEVRQDIGRVALARGPLIYCVEETDNAGQLHRIALPRTAHIEAHEQPNLLGGVVTLSALARKEAFESWDDGLYRTGPPAVEEAKITAVPYFAWDNRDPGEMLVWLRDS
;
A
#
# COMPACT_ATOMS: atom_id res chain seq x y z
N ARG A 1 4.49 12.59 22.81
CA ARG A 1 3.81 13.67 22.06
C ARG A 1 2.69 14.30 22.91
N VAL A 2 1.44 13.80 22.90
CA VAL A 2 0.27 14.48 23.53
C VAL A 2 0.46 14.94 24.99
N THR A 3 1.11 14.14 25.84
CA THR A 3 1.28 14.46 27.27
C THR A 3 2.55 15.24 27.60
N GLY A 4 3.49 15.34 26.66
CA GLY A 4 4.84 15.87 26.92
C GLY A 4 5.69 15.08 27.94
N GLN A 5 5.22 13.92 28.43
CA GLN A 5 5.94 13.19 29.48
C GLN A 5 6.99 12.23 28.91
N GLN A 6 8.27 12.52 29.18
CA GLN A 6 9.43 11.76 28.70
C GLN A 6 9.38 10.26 29.08
N LYS A 7 8.91 9.93 30.29
CA LYS A 7 8.85 8.54 30.79
C LYS A 7 8.13 7.56 29.85
N TYR A 8 7.14 8.03 29.08
CA TYR A 8 6.42 7.17 28.12
C TYR A 8 7.28 6.86 26.90
N MET A 9 8.08 7.85 26.46
CA MET A 9 9.02 7.70 25.37
C MET A 9 10.21 6.83 25.78
N ASP A 10 10.70 6.98 27.01
CA ASP A 10 11.76 6.12 27.58
C ASP A 10 11.29 4.67 27.67
N LEU A 11 10.05 4.44 28.13
CA LEU A 11 9.47 3.10 28.22
C LEU A 11 9.28 2.46 26.84
N ALA A 12 8.83 3.22 25.84
CA ALA A 12 8.72 2.73 24.47
C ALA A 12 10.10 2.33 23.92
N LYS A 13 11.12 3.20 24.11
CA LYS A 13 12.51 2.90 23.72
C LYS A 13 13.03 1.63 24.41
N TYR A 14 12.78 1.48 25.71
CA TYR A 14 13.14 0.28 26.46
C TYR A 14 12.57 -1.00 25.83
N PHE A 15 11.27 -1.03 25.49
CA PHE A 15 10.66 -2.22 24.89
C PHE A 15 11.24 -2.54 23.50
N ILE A 16 11.56 -1.52 22.71
CA ILE A 16 12.23 -1.69 21.41
C ILE A 16 13.63 -2.28 21.59
N ASP A 17 14.43 -1.69 22.49
CA ASP A 17 15.82 -2.08 22.71
C ASP A 17 15.98 -3.46 23.36
N GLN A 18 15.03 -3.86 24.21
CA GLN A 18 15.04 -5.16 24.89
C GLN A 18 14.60 -6.32 24.01
N ARG A 19 13.90 -6.06 22.91
CA ARG A 19 13.34 -7.13 22.08
C ARG A 19 14.46 -7.93 21.43
N GLY A 20 14.51 -9.23 21.74
CA GLY A 20 15.50 -10.17 21.19
C GLY A 20 16.88 -10.15 21.86
N GLN A 21 17.01 -9.47 23.00
CA GLN A 21 18.22 -9.55 23.83
C GLN A 21 18.38 -10.95 24.46
N GLN A 22 19.62 -11.26 24.87
CA GLN A 22 19.96 -12.50 25.55
C GLN A 22 20.36 -12.24 27.02
N PRO A 23 20.02 -13.14 27.96
CA PRO A 23 19.17 -14.33 27.79
C PRO A 23 17.75 -14.00 27.36
N HIS A 24 17.15 -14.86 26.54
CA HIS A 24 15.86 -14.57 25.92
C HIS A 24 14.70 -14.58 26.92
N TYR A 25 13.97 -13.47 27.05
CA TYR A 25 12.89 -13.32 28.03
C TYR A 25 11.82 -14.43 27.95
N PHE A 26 11.40 -14.87 26.75
CA PHE A 26 10.41 -15.96 26.63
C PHE A 26 10.92 -17.31 27.15
N ASP A 27 12.23 -17.54 27.18
CA ASP A 27 12.79 -18.72 27.85
C ASP A 27 12.68 -18.58 29.37
N GLU A 28 12.99 -17.39 29.89
CA GLU A 28 12.97 -17.11 31.32
C GLU A 28 11.55 -17.22 31.89
N GLU A 29 10.55 -16.60 31.24
CA GLU A 29 9.16 -16.72 31.68
C GLU A 29 8.61 -18.14 31.49
N ALA A 30 9.06 -18.90 30.49
CA ALA A 30 8.68 -20.31 30.35
C ALA A 30 9.21 -21.13 31.54
N ARG A 31 10.50 -20.99 31.89
CA ARG A 31 11.11 -21.65 33.05
C ARG A 31 10.41 -21.26 34.35
N ALA A 32 10.09 -19.97 34.53
CA ALA A 32 9.40 -19.46 35.72
C ALA A 32 8.00 -20.05 35.88
N ARG A 33 7.30 -20.35 34.79
CA ARG A 33 5.99 -21.02 34.78
C ARG A 33 6.07 -22.56 34.80
N GLY A 34 7.27 -23.13 34.93
CA GLY A 34 7.48 -24.58 34.91
C GLY A 34 7.31 -25.24 33.54
N ALA A 35 7.37 -24.45 32.45
CA ALA A 35 7.30 -24.94 31.07
C ALA A 35 8.71 -25.11 30.47
N ASP A 36 8.85 -26.03 29.51
CA ASP A 36 10.06 -26.17 28.70
C ASP A 36 10.11 -25.04 27.65
N PRO A 37 11.15 -24.19 27.61
CA PRO A 37 11.33 -23.19 26.55
C PRO A 37 11.25 -23.77 25.13
N LYS A 38 11.67 -25.03 24.93
CA LYS A 38 11.58 -25.71 23.63
C LYS A 38 10.13 -25.97 23.19
N ALA A 39 9.19 -25.92 24.12
CA ALA A 39 7.75 -26.04 23.84
C ALA A 39 7.12 -24.71 23.39
N TYR A 40 7.91 -23.67 23.08
CA TYR A 40 7.39 -22.41 22.54
C TYR A 40 6.42 -22.65 21.39
N HIS A 41 5.22 -22.06 21.51
CA HIS A 41 4.07 -22.39 20.67
C HIS A 41 4.38 -22.21 19.18
N PHE A 42 5.03 -21.11 18.81
CA PHE A 42 5.32 -20.76 17.42
C PHE A 42 6.60 -21.39 16.86
N LYS A 43 7.31 -22.21 17.66
CA LYS A 43 8.55 -22.94 17.29
C LYS A 43 9.77 -22.09 16.94
N THR A 44 9.58 -20.82 16.57
CA THR A 44 10.63 -19.85 16.25
C THR A 44 10.30 -18.48 16.84
N TYR A 45 11.31 -17.77 17.33
CA TYR A 45 11.17 -16.38 17.81
C TYR A 45 11.04 -15.36 16.68
N GLU A 46 11.15 -15.78 15.42
CA GLU A 46 10.83 -14.96 14.25
C GLU A 46 9.36 -14.55 14.23
N TYR A 47 8.43 -15.42 14.67
CA TYR A 47 6.99 -15.13 14.69
C TYR A 47 6.66 -13.80 15.40
N SER A 48 7.41 -13.48 16.46
CA SER A 48 7.26 -12.27 17.28
C SER A 48 8.40 -11.27 17.10
N GLN A 49 9.21 -11.43 16.04
CA GLN A 49 10.36 -10.58 15.70
C GLN A 49 11.31 -10.38 16.90
N SER A 50 11.53 -11.46 17.67
CA SER A 50 12.37 -11.47 18.88
C SER A 50 13.55 -12.45 18.77
N HIS A 51 13.78 -13.02 17.59
CA HIS A 51 14.92 -13.90 17.32
C HIS A 51 16.29 -13.21 17.43
N LYS A 52 16.34 -11.88 17.29
CA LYS A 52 17.53 -11.04 17.46
C LYS A 52 17.17 -9.60 17.83
N PRO A 53 18.10 -8.82 18.42
CA PRO A 53 17.91 -7.40 18.65
C PRO A 53 17.46 -6.68 17.38
N VAL A 54 16.54 -5.72 17.51
CA VAL A 54 15.91 -5.08 16.35
C VAL A 54 16.90 -4.38 15.41
N ARG A 55 18.02 -3.88 15.94
CA ARG A 55 19.08 -3.23 15.15
C ARG A 55 19.88 -4.21 14.29
N ASP A 56 19.85 -5.49 14.65
CA ASP A 56 20.53 -6.56 13.93
C ASP A 56 19.57 -7.27 12.95
N GLN A 57 18.30 -6.87 12.91
CA GLN A 57 17.33 -7.38 11.95
C GLN A 57 17.64 -6.90 10.53
N ASP A 58 17.59 -7.83 9.58
CA ASP A 58 17.94 -7.66 8.16
C ASP A 58 16.89 -8.25 7.22
N LYS A 59 15.90 -8.97 7.78
CA LYS A 59 14.79 -9.58 7.07
C LYS A 59 13.49 -9.35 7.80
N VAL A 60 12.42 -9.15 7.03
CA VAL A 60 11.08 -9.09 7.58
C VAL A 60 10.53 -10.52 7.71
N VAL A 61 10.32 -10.96 8.95
CA VAL A 61 9.98 -12.35 9.27
C VAL A 61 8.78 -12.46 10.22
N GLY A 62 8.20 -13.65 10.28
CA GLY A 62 7.13 -13.97 11.24
C GLY A 62 5.80 -13.31 10.91
N HIS A 63 4.98 -13.06 11.93
CA HIS A 63 3.63 -12.53 11.76
C HIS A 63 3.65 -11.09 11.22
N ALA A 64 2.88 -10.83 10.16
CA ALA A 64 2.97 -9.58 9.40
C ALA A 64 2.57 -8.34 10.21
N VAL A 65 1.40 -8.38 10.88
CA VAL A 65 0.93 -7.25 11.72
C VAL A 65 1.92 -6.92 12.85
N ARG A 66 2.49 -7.94 13.51
CA ARG A 66 3.45 -7.74 14.60
C ARG A 66 4.70 -7.02 14.11
N ALA A 67 5.21 -7.42 12.95
CA ALA A 67 6.36 -6.77 12.30
C ALA A 67 6.04 -5.30 12.00
N MET A 68 4.93 -5.01 11.33
CA MET A 68 4.57 -3.62 10.97
C MET A 68 4.40 -2.71 12.19
N TYR A 69 3.80 -3.22 13.26
CA TYR A 69 3.64 -2.44 14.50
C TYR A 69 4.96 -2.25 15.25
N LEU A 70 5.84 -3.26 15.24
CA LEU A 70 7.19 -3.12 15.78
C LEU A 70 7.98 -2.05 15.02
N TYR A 71 7.97 -2.12 13.68
CA TYR A 71 8.74 -1.19 12.85
C TYR A 71 8.17 0.23 12.89
N SER A 72 6.85 0.36 13.04
CA SER A 72 6.20 1.64 13.39
C SER A 72 6.78 2.21 14.69
N GLY A 73 6.83 1.42 15.76
CA GLY A 73 7.42 1.84 17.03
C GLY A 73 8.90 2.22 16.90
N MET A 74 9.68 1.44 16.15
CA MET A 74 11.08 1.75 15.85
C MET A 74 11.25 3.08 15.10
N ALA A 75 10.40 3.36 14.11
CA ALA A 75 10.46 4.61 13.33
C ALA A 75 10.12 5.84 14.19
N ASP A 76 9.15 5.72 15.10
CA ASP A 76 8.86 6.77 16.08
C ASP A 76 10.09 7.02 16.98
N ILE A 77 10.75 5.97 17.50
CA ILE A 77 11.96 6.13 18.33
C ILE A 77 13.13 6.72 17.52
N ALA A 78 13.34 6.26 16.29
CA ALA A 78 14.40 6.78 15.42
C ALA A 78 14.24 8.28 15.18
N THR A 79 13.01 8.73 14.93
CA THR A 79 12.67 10.15 14.71
C THR A 79 12.87 10.97 15.99
N GLU A 80 12.31 10.52 17.11
CA GLU A 80 12.27 11.33 18.34
C GLU A 80 13.62 11.42 19.07
N TYR A 81 14.49 10.42 18.90
CA TYR A 81 15.83 10.41 19.49
C TYR A 81 16.96 10.74 18.51
N GLY A 82 16.67 10.90 17.21
CA GLY A 82 17.70 10.98 16.18
C GLY A 82 18.61 9.75 16.15
N ASP A 83 18.03 8.54 16.29
CA ASP A 83 18.79 7.29 16.35
C ASP A 83 19.04 6.71 14.95
N ASP A 84 20.17 7.10 14.35
CA ASP A 84 20.60 6.64 13.03
C ASP A 84 20.79 5.13 12.95
N THR A 85 21.06 4.44 14.07
CA THR A 85 21.22 2.98 14.07
C THR A 85 19.90 2.26 13.88
N LEU A 86 18.80 2.82 14.41
CA LEU A 86 17.44 2.34 14.14
C LEU A 86 17.00 2.72 12.72
N ARG A 87 17.34 3.92 12.24
CA ARG A 87 17.07 4.32 10.86
C ARG A 87 17.70 3.35 9.86
N ALA A 88 18.97 3.02 10.04
CA ALA A 88 19.66 2.05 9.18
C ALA A 88 19.01 0.65 9.22
N ALA A 89 18.51 0.21 10.37
CA ALA A 89 17.79 -1.06 10.47
C ALA A 89 16.43 -1.01 9.75
N LEU A 90 15.69 0.08 9.92
CA LEU A 90 14.42 0.32 9.24
C LEU A 90 14.59 0.37 7.72
N ASP A 91 15.61 1.07 7.22
CA ASP A 91 15.90 1.16 5.79
C ASP A 91 16.18 -0.24 5.21
N ARG A 92 16.98 -1.08 5.88
CA ARG A 92 17.23 -2.47 5.46
C ARG A 92 15.97 -3.34 5.47
N LEU A 93 15.16 -3.23 6.52
CA LEU A 93 13.91 -3.99 6.63
C LEU A 93 12.88 -3.53 5.58
N TRP A 94 12.85 -2.23 5.28
CA TRP A 94 12.02 -1.67 4.25
C TRP A 94 12.43 -2.17 2.86
N ASP A 95 13.74 -2.18 2.56
CA ASP A 95 14.28 -2.76 1.33
C ASP A 95 13.88 -4.24 1.19
N ASP A 96 14.08 -5.04 2.24
CA ASP A 96 13.73 -6.46 2.23
C ASP A 96 12.23 -6.72 2.02
N LEU A 97 11.36 -5.93 2.66
CA LEU A 97 9.92 -6.02 2.44
C LEU A 97 9.57 -5.69 0.99
N THR A 98 9.92 -4.48 0.57
CA THR A 98 9.39 -3.87 -0.66
C THR A 98 9.97 -4.47 -1.93
N THR A 99 11.14 -5.10 -1.85
CA THR A 99 11.78 -5.71 -3.01
C THR A 99 11.49 -7.20 -3.16
N LYS A 100 10.96 -7.88 -2.12
CA LYS A 100 10.82 -9.35 -2.14
C LYS A 100 9.55 -9.93 -1.52
N ASN A 101 8.93 -9.24 -0.56
CA ASN A 101 7.92 -9.83 0.33
C ASN A 101 6.60 -9.02 0.34
N LEU A 102 6.28 -8.38 -0.78
CA LEU A 102 5.16 -7.46 -0.92
C LEU A 102 4.35 -7.78 -2.19
N TYR A 103 3.04 -7.94 -2.04
CA TYR A 103 2.13 -8.08 -3.18
C TYR A 103 1.95 -6.75 -3.92
N VAL A 104 1.60 -6.81 -5.21
CA VAL A 104 1.39 -5.60 -6.03
C VAL A 104 0.34 -4.65 -5.45
N THR A 105 -0.60 -5.16 -4.66
CA THR A 105 -1.66 -4.41 -3.96
C THR A 105 -1.20 -3.72 -2.67
N GLY A 106 0.07 -3.88 -2.26
CA GLY A 106 0.54 -3.46 -0.93
C GLY A 106 0.15 -4.42 0.20
N GLY A 107 -0.46 -5.56 -0.13
CA GLY A 107 -0.70 -6.65 0.83
C GLY A 107 0.60 -7.36 1.23
N ILE A 108 0.65 -7.90 2.44
CA ILE A 108 1.83 -8.58 3.01
C ILE A 108 1.42 -9.81 3.82
N GLY A 109 2.32 -10.80 3.86
CA GLY A 109 2.06 -12.08 4.51
C GLY A 109 1.40 -13.08 3.56
N PRO A 110 2.16 -13.95 2.88
CA PRO A 110 1.60 -14.93 1.95
C PRO A 110 0.92 -16.13 2.61
N SER A 111 1.14 -16.38 3.90
CA SER A 111 0.74 -17.65 4.55
C SER A 111 -0.27 -17.48 5.68
N SER A 112 -1.33 -18.29 5.64
CA SER A 112 -2.32 -18.42 6.70
C SER A 112 -1.82 -19.19 7.93
N HIS A 113 -0.73 -19.94 7.80
CA HIS A 113 -0.18 -20.73 8.91
C HIS A 113 0.40 -19.85 10.02
N ASN A 114 1.10 -18.78 9.63
CA ASN A 114 1.74 -17.84 10.55
C ASN A 114 1.20 -16.41 10.42
N GLU A 115 0.20 -16.19 9.54
CA GLU A 115 -0.39 -14.88 9.25
C GLU A 115 0.70 -13.87 8.83
N GLY A 116 1.66 -14.35 8.04
CA GLY A 116 2.98 -13.77 8.03
C GLY A 116 3.86 -14.16 6.84
N PHE A 117 5.12 -13.76 6.95
CA PHE A 117 6.14 -13.90 5.93
C PHE A 117 6.64 -15.35 5.84
N THR A 118 7.01 -15.78 4.64
CA THR A 118 7.56 -17.12 4.36
C THR A 118 9.00 -16.99 3.86
N ALA A 119 9.21 -16.95 2.55
CA ALA A 119 10.51 -16.82 1.91
C ALA A 119 10.49 -15.68 0.89
N ASP A 120 11.66 -15.08 0.65
CA ASP A 120 11.85 -14.06 -0.37
C ASP A 120 11.22 -14.53 -1.71
N TYR A 121 10.37 -13.69 -2.32
CA TYR A 121 9.65 -13.93 -3.58
C TYR A 121 8.55 -15.02 -3.56
N ASP A 122 8.18 -15.55 -2.40
CA ASP A 122 7.02 -16.44 -2.26
C ASP A 122 5.71 -15.64 -2.14
N LEU A 123 5.08 -15.35 -3.29
CA LEU A 123 3.88 -14.51 -3.37
C LEU A 123 2.75 -15.22 -4.14
N PRO A 124 2.17 -16.30 -3.60
CA PRO A 124 1.03 -16.97 -4.24
C PRO A 124 -0.21 -16.08 -4.23
N ASN A 125 -0.92 -15.99 -5.36
CA ASN A 125 -2.09 -15.11 -5.51
C ASN A 125 -3.37 -15.68 -4.90
N GLU A 126 -3.65 -16.97 -5.12
CA GLU A 126 -4.88 -17.63 -4.66
C GLU A 126 -4.88 -17.88 -3.15
N THR A 127 -3.74 -18.30 -2.61
CA THR A 127 -3.60 -18.62 -1.18
C THR A 127 -3.01 -17.48 -0.36
N ALA A 128 -2.91 -16.28 -0.94
CA ALA A 128 -2.38 -15.10 -0.24
C ALA A 128 -3.18 -14.87 1.04
N TYR A 129 -2.47 -14.71 2.15
CA TYR A 129 -3.12 -14.24 3.38
C TYR A 129 -3.39 -12.75 3.28
N ALA A 130 -2.36 -11.93 3.01
CA ALA A 130 -2.47 -10.50 2.73
C ALA A 130 -3.47 -9.80 3.67
N GLU A 131 -3.28 -9.99 4.98
CA GLU A 131 -4.27 -9.60 5.99
C GLU A 131 -4.56 -8.10 5.94
N THR A 132 -5.84 -7.71 6.04
CA THR A 132 -6.24 -6.29 6.07
C THR A 132 -5.48 -5.50 7.14
N CYS A 133 -5.34 -6.05 8.36
CA CYS A 133 -4.59 -5.39 9.42
C CYS A 133 -3.10 -5.22 9.09
N ALA A 134 -2.52 -6.09 8.26
CA ALA A 134 -1.13 -6.01 7.90
C ALA A 134 -0.89 -4.90 6.88
N SER A 135 -1.78 -4.73 5.89
CA SER A 135 -1.79 -3.57 4.99
C SER A 135 -2.01 -2.25 5.74
N VAL A 136 -2.93 -2.23 6.71
CA VAL A 136 -3.13 -1.08 7.61
C VAL A 136 -1.86 -0.80 8.43
N GLY A 137 -1.19 -1.84 8.93
CA GLY A 137 0.10 -1.73 9.60
C GLY A 137 1.20 -1.16 8.70
N LEU A 138 1.21 -1.52 7.41
CA LEU A 138 2.14 -0.98 6.43
C LEU A 138 1.90 0.52 6.19
N VAL A 139 0.64 0.97 6.11
CA VAL A 139 0.29 2.40 6.06
C VAL A 139 0.87 3.14 7.28
N PHE A 140 0.70 2.57 8.48
CA PHE A 140 1.22 3.17 9.72
C PHE A 140 2.74 3.22 9.77
N TRP A 141 3.42 2.19 9.28
CA TRP A 141 4.87 2.16 9.23
C TRP A 141 5.39 3.18 8.21
N ALA A 142 4.85 3.16 6.99
CA ALA A 142 5.19 4.10 5.93
C ALA A 142 5.03 5.56 6.36
N SER A 143 3.90 5.88 7.00
CA SER A 143 3.63 7.21 7.56
C SER A 143 4.67 7.64 8.60
N ARG A 144 5.12 6.73 9.47
CA ARG A 144 6.15 7.05 10.47
C ARG A 144 7.55 7.18 9.88
N MET A 145 7.85 6.45 8.81
CA MET A 145 9.09 6.64 8.06
C MET A 145 9.20 8.07 7.49
N LEU A 146 8.08 8.68 7.09
CA LEU A 146 8.01 10.07 6.64
C LEU A 146 8.28 11.10 7.75
N GLY A 147 8.22 10.69 9.02
CA GLY A 147 8.64 11.52 10.16
C GLY A 147 10.15 11.81 10.16
N MET A 148 10.95 11.00 9.47
CA MET A 148 12.39 11.21 9.29
C MET A 148 12.74 12.05 8.05
N GLY A 149 11.73 12.62 7.38
CA GLY A 149 11.86 13.47 6.20
C GLY A 149 11.05 12.98 5.00
N PRO A 150 10.70 13.88 4.05
CA PRO A 150 9.99 13.50 2.83
C PRO A 150 10.81 12.52 1.99
N ASN A 151 10.25 11.34 1.69
CA ASN A 151 10.83 10.39 0.75
C ASN A 151 9.72 9.60 0.05
N ALA A 152 9.67 9.68 -1.28
CA ALA A 152 8.59 9.12 -2.08
C ALA A 152 8.49 7.61 -1.93
N ARG A 153 9.60 6.92 -1.62
CA ARG A 153 9.58 5.46 -1.41
C ARG A 153 8.60 5.03 -0.31
N TYR A 154 8.44 5.86 0.73
CA TYR A 154 7.56 5.60 1.85
C TYR A 154 6.13 6.04 1.51
N ALA A 155 5.97 7.23 0.96
CA ALA A 155 4.65 7.77 0.62
C ALA A 155 3.97 7.03 -0.53
N ASP A 156 4.71 6.54 -1.53
CA ASP A 156 4.18 5.70 -2.61
C ASP A 156 3.69 4.36 -2.08
N MET A 157 4.39 3.79 -1.11
CA MET A 157 3.96 2.55 -0.46
C MET A 157 2.74 2.78 0.45
N MET A 158 2.73 3.90 1.17
CA MET A 158 1.59 4.34 1.95
C MET A 158 0.36 4.45 1.04
N GLU A 159 0.48 5.16 -0.08
CA GLU A 159 -0.58 5.33 -1.09
C GLU A 159 -1.03 3.99 -1.68
N ARG A 160 -0.09 3.14 -2.11
CA ARG A 160 -0.39 1.82 -2.69
C ARG A 160 -1.17 0.95 -1.71
N ALA A 161 -0.71 0.84 -0.46
CA ALA A 161 -1.43 0.07 0.56
C ALA A 161 -2.80 0.69 0.85
N LEU A 162 -2.87 2.02 0.97
CA LEU A 162 -4.08 2.77 1.30
C LEU A 162 -5.20 2.59 0.27
N TYR A 163 -4.88 2.73 -1.02
CA TYR A 163 -5.85 2.66 -2.11
C TYR A 163 -6.15 1.23 -2.60
N ASN A 164 -5.45 0.22 -2.09
CA ASN A 164 -5.61 -1.17 -2.53
C ASN A 164 -5.73 -2.13 -1.34
N GLY A 165 -4.61 -2.60 -0.80
CA GLY A 165 -4.55 -3.69 0.17
C GLY A 165 -5.23 -3.42 1.52
N SER A 166 -5.40 -2.16 1.95
CA SER A 166 -6.09 -1.85 3.20
C SER A 166 -7.61 -1.72 3.05
N ILE A 167 -8.08 -1.05 1.99
CA ILE A 167 -9.50 -0.76 1.81
C ILE A 167 -10.25 -1.86 1.05
N SER A 168 -9.56 -2.74 0.32
CA SER A 168 -10.14 -3.97 -0.22
C SER A 168 -10.83 -4.83 0.85
N GLY A 169 -10.33 -4.76 2.09
CA GLY A 169 -10.92 -5.43 3.24
C GLY A 169 -12.23 -4.87 3.78
N LEU A 170 -12.78 -3.82 3.16
CA LEU A 170 -14.02 -3.15 3.56
C LEU A 170 -14.95 -3.08 2.33
N SER A 171 -16.22 -3.49 2.47
CA SER A 171 -17.21 -3.27 1.41
C SER A 171 -17.49 -1.78 1.22
N LEU A 172 -17.98 -1.39 0.04
CA LEU A 172 -18.24 0.02 -0.29
C LEU A 172 -19.29 0.67 0.61
N ASP A 173 -20.23 -0.12 1.14
CA ASP A 173 -21.24 0.31 2.11
C ASP A 173 -20.73 0.26 3.58
N GLY A 174 -19.52 -0.26 3.80
CA GLY A 174 -18.89 -0.40 5.11
C GLY A 174 -19.46 -1.51 6.00
N SER A 175 -20.30 -2.40 5.49
CA SER A 175 -21.02 -3.40 6.29
C SER A 175 -20.38 -4.80 6.33
N LEU A 176 -19.49 -5.12 5.39
CA LEU A 176 -18.80 -6.41 5.26
C LEU A 176 -17.29 -6.22 5.21
N PHE A 177 -16.55 -7.25 5.61
CA PHE A 177 -15.10 -7.19 5.77
C PHE A 177 -14.41 -8.43 5.20
N PHE A 178 -13.16 -8.27 4.75
CA PHE A 178 -12.24 -9.39 4.63
C PHE A 178 -11.29 -9.47 5.82
N TYR A 179 -10.82 -10.70 6.07
CA TYR A 179 -9.61 -10.90 6.85
C TYR A 179 -8.44 -11.01 5.87
N GLU A 180 -8.53 -11.98 4.95
CA GLU A 180 -7.57 -12.22 3.88
C GLU A 180 -7.96 -11.50 2.58
N ASN A 181 -6.98 -10.95 1.86
CA ASN A 181 -7.20 -10.19 0.62
C ASN A 181 -6.45 -10.87 -0.55
N PRO A 182 -7.01 -11.92 -1.16
CA PRO A 182 -6.34 -12.65 -2.24
C PRO A 182 -6.21 -11.80 -3.51
N LEU A 183 -5.31 -12.20 -4.40
CA LEU A 183 -5.12 -11.62 -5.72
C LEU A 183 -5.69 -12.52 -6.83
N GLU A 184 -6.15 -13.72 -6.47
CA GLU A 184 -6.87 -14.66 -7.32
C GLU A 184 -7.96 -15.34 -6.48
N SER A 185 -9.20 -15.36 -6.97
CA SER A 185 -10.33 -16.03 -6.32
C SER A 185 -11.08 -16.88 -7.34
N ARG A 186 -11.46 -18.10 -6.94
CA ARG A 186 -12.30 -19.01 -7.73
C ARG A 186 -13.80 -18.87 -7.40
N GLY A 187 -14.22 -17.70 -6.89
CA GLY A 187 -15.61 -17.42 -6.49
C GLY A 187 -16.04 -17.93 -5.12
N LYS A 188 -15.10 -18.40 -4.30
CA LYS A 188 -15.39 -18.93 -2.95
C LYS A 188 -14.97 -18.02 -1.81
N HIS A 189 -14.30 -16.91 -2.11
CA HIS A 189 -13.85 -15.92 -1.13
C HIS A 189 -14.75 -14.68 -1.21
N ASN A 190 -15.51 -14.42 -0.15
CA ASN A 190 -16.48 -13.31 -0.09
C ASN A 190 -16.38 -12.63 1.28
N ARG A 191 -16.64 -11.32 1.34
CA ARG A 191 -16.61 -10.55 2.59
C ARG A 191 -17.66 -11.08 3.57
N TRP A 192 -17.32 -11.02 4.84
CA TRP A 192 -18.15 -11.50 5.93
C TRP A 192 -18.72 -10.34 6.76
N LYS A 193 -19.83 -10.60 7.47
CA LYS A 193 -20.40 -9.64 8.45
C LYS A 193 -19.58 -9.58 9.74
N TRP A 194 -19.12 -10.73 10.22
CA TRP A 194 -18.27 -10.80 11.42
C TRP A 194 -17.32 -12.00 11.39
N HIS A 195 -16.22 -11.92 12.15
CA HIS A 195 -15.20 -12.96 12.27
C HIS A 195 -14.88 -13.27 13.74
N ARG A 196 -14.40 -14.48 14.03
CA ARG A 196 -14.06 -14.91 15.41
C ARG A 196 -12.95 -14.06 16.05
N CYS A 197 -12.06 -13.52 15.23
CA CYS A 197 -11.02 -12.56 15.59
C CYS A 197 -11.31 -11.27 14.82
N PRO A 198 -12.12 -10.34 15.35
CA PRO A 198 -12.58 -9.17 14.62
C PRO A 198 -11.57 -8.02 14.73
N CYS A 199 -10.29 -8.29 14.46
CA CYS A 199 -9.25 -7.25 14.41
C CYS A 199 -9.48 -6.32 13.20
N CYS A 200 -9.85 -6.87 12.05
CA CYS A 200 -9.98 -6.10 10.80
C CYS A 200 -11.01 -4.97 10.85
N PRO A 201 -12.28 -5.18 11.29
CA PRO A 201 -13.31 -4.14 11.24
C PRO A 201 -12.94 -2.84 11.98
N PRO A 202 -12.54 -2.86 13.26
CA PRO A 202 -12.13 -1.64 13.95
C PRO A 202 -10.78 -1.10 13.44
N ASN A 203 -9.90 -1.95 12.90
CA ASN A 203 -8.57 -1.53 12.47
C ASN A 203 -8.59 -0.78 11.13
N VAL A 204 -9.34 -1.26 10.14
CA VAL A 204 -9.57 -0.50 8.90
C VAL A 204 -10.42 0.73 9.17
N GLY A 205 -11.45 0.61 10.03
CA GLY A 205 -12.33 1.71 10.40
C GLY A 205 -11.57 2.89 11.02
N ARG A 206 -10.64 2.66 11.96
CA ARG A 206 -9.83 3.74 12.54
C ARG A 206 -8.85 4.36 11.55
N MET A 207 -8.34 3.59 10.59
CA MET A 207 -7.46 4.11 9.55
C MET A 207 -8.23 5.05 8.62
N VAL A 208 -9.39 4.62 8.11
CA VAL A 208 -10.28 5.45 7.27
C VAL A 208 -10.71 6.71 8.02
N ALA A 209 -11.13 6.58 9.29
CA ALA A 209 -11.53 7.73 10.10
C ALA A 209 -10.39 8.73 10.38
N SER A 210 -9.12 8.30 10.27
CA SER A 210 -7.94 9.14 10.47
C SER A 210 -7.24 9.52 9.17
N ILE A 211 -7.88 9.34 8.00
CA ILE A 211 -7.24 9.53 6.70
C ILE A 211 -6.53 10.87 6.53
N GLY A 212 -7.11 11.95 7.06
CA GLY A 212 -6.53 13.30 6.99
C GLY A 212 -5.15 13.42 7.64
N SER A 213 -4.81 12.55 8.59
CA SER A 213 -3.50 12.56 9.26
C SER A 213 -2.35 12.04 8.37
N TYR A 214 -2.65 11.40 7.24
CA TYR A 214 -1.65 10.86 6.31
C TYR A 214 -1.38 11.80 5.13
N PHE A 215 -2.15 12.87 4.97
CA PHE A 215 -2.00 13.79 3.83
C PHE A 215 -0.76 14.67 3.96
N TYR A 216 -0.42 15.09 5.19
CA TYR A 216 0.54 16.16 5.42
C TYR A 216 1.52 15.81 6.54
N SER A 217 2.76 16.28 6.41
CA SER A 217 3.71 16.39 7.52
C SER A 217 4.18 17.82 7.67
N LEU A 218 4.38 18.24 8.92
CA LEU A 218 4.77 19.59 9.28
C LEU A 218 6.12 19.57 10.02
N SER A 219 6.96 20.53 9.69
CA SER A 219 8.17 20.90 10.44
C SER A 219 8.16 22.41 10.70
N ASP A 220 9.16 22.92 11.41
CA ASP A 220 9.21 24.33 11.82
C ASP A 220 9.14 25.32 10.63
N ASP A 221 9.74 24.96 9.48
CA ASP A 221 9.84 25.83 8.29
C ASP A 221 9.44 25.15 6.96
N ALA A 222 8.80 23.98 7.01
CA ALA A 222 8.36 23.26 5.83
C ALA A 222 7.07 22.45 6.04
N LEU A 223 6.29 22.35 4.97
CA LEU A 223 5.09 21.54 4.85
C LEU A 223 5.27 20.53 3.72
N ALA A 224 5.03 19.25 3.99
CA ALA A 224 5.04 18.20 2.98
C ALA A 224 3.64 17.71 2.68
N VAL A 225 3.32 17.58 1.39
CA VAL A 225 2.08 16.97 0.88
C VAL A 225 2.41 15.57 0.38
N HIS A 226 1.91 14.56 1.09
CA HIS A 226 2.12 13.15 0.77
C HIS A 226 0.99 12.57 -0.07
N LEU A 227 -0.26 12.92 0.22
CA LEU A 227 -1.43 12.41 -0.52
C LEU A 227 -2.19 13.54 -1.21
N TYR A 228 -2.82 13.18 -2.32
CA TYR A 228 -3.59 14.09 -3.16
C TYR A 228 -5.07 13.79 -3.07
N GLY A 229 -5.89 14.83 -2.95
CA GLY A 229 -7.34 14.73 -2.88
C GLY A 229 -7.97 15.97 -2.27
N ASN A 230 -9.27 16.15 -2.51
CA ASN A 230 -10.02 17.28 -1.96
C ASN A 230 -9.87 17.37 -0.44
N SER A 231 -9.26 18.46 0.03
CA SER A 231 -9.02 18.68 1.46
C SER A 231 -8.75 20.15 1.77
N THR A 232 -9.02 20.55 3.01
CA THR A 232 -8.60 21.84 3.57
C THR A 232 -7.93 21.56 4.90
N ALA A 233 -6.71 22.08 5.08
CA ALA A 233 -5.93 21.92 6.30
C ALA A 233 -5.36 23.26 6.76
N ARG A 234 -5.16 23.40 8.07
CA ARG A 234 -4.59 24.59 8.70
C ARG A 234 -3.35 24.22 9.49
N PHE A 235 -2.30 25.00 9.31
CA PHE A 235 -0.99 24.77 9.92
C PHE A 235 -0.49 26.05 10.57
N ASP A 236 0.33 25.89 11.60
CA ASP A 236 1.19 26.97 12.10
C ASP A 236 2.60 26.72 11.55
N ILE A 237 3.09 27.63 10.70
CA ILE A 237 4.43 27.54 10.11
C ILE A 237 5.15 28.85 10.39
N ALA A 238 6.32 28.78 11.03
CA ALA A 238 7.07 29.95 11.47
C ALA A 238 6.22 30.97 12.27
N GLY A 239 5.24 30.52 13.05
CA GLY A 239 4.35 31.38 13.85
C GLY A 239 3.24 32.07 13.06
N THR A 240 3.03 31.69 11.79
CA THR A 240 1.94 32.20 10.95
C THR A 240 0.93 31.09 10.68
N GLN A 241 -0.36 31.39 10.82
CA GLN A 241 -1.41 30.47 10.41
C GLN A 241 -1.52 30.44 8.88
N ILE A 242 -1.55 29.24 8.32
CA ILE A 242 -1.62 28.98 6.89
C ILE A 242 -2.74 28.00 6.62
N GLU A 243 -3.70 28.40 5.79
CA GLU A 243 -4.69 27.48 5.23
C GLU A 243 -4.23 26.99 3.86
N LEU A 244 -4.24 25.67 3.67
CA LEU A 244 -3.96 25.02 2.40
C LEU A 244 -5.21 24.27 1.95
N THR A 245 -5.66 24.53 0.74
CA THR A 245 -6.81 23.85 0.13
C THR A 245 -6.38 23.11 -1.13
N GLN A 246 -6.58 21.80 -1.15
CA GLN A 246 -6.45 20.97 -2.34
C GLN A 246 -7.80 20.80 -3.03
N ALA A 247 -7.82 20.99 -4.34
CA ALA A 247 -8.93 20.65 -5.24
C ALA A 247 -8.45 19.64 -6.28
N SER A 248 -9.00 18.44 -6.26
CA SER A 248 -8.64 17.35 -7.17
C SER A 248 -9.70 16.24 -7.21
N ASN A 249 -9.83 15.57 -8.35
CA ASN A 249 -10.60 14.33 -8.51
C ASN A 249 -9.73 13.06 -8.41
N TYR A 250 -8.54 13.18 -7.81
CA TYR A 250 -7.68 12.06 -7.46
C TYR A 250 -8.45 10.99 -6.66
N PRO A 251 -8.33 9.67 -6.96
CA PRO A 251 -7.35 9.03 -7.84
C PRO A 251 -7.80 8.87 -9.30
N TRP A 252 -8.93 9.45 -9.71
CA TRP A 252 -9.48 9.27 -11.05
C TRP A 252 -8.84 10.19 -12.09
N ASP A 253 -8.43 11.38 -11.66
CA ASP A 253 -7.77 12.39 -12.47
C ASP A 253 -6.45 12.86 -11.83
N GLY A 254 -5.51 13.27 -12.66
CA GLY A 254 -4.16 13.68 -12.24
C GLY A 254 -3.98 15.16 -11.95
N ALA A 255 -4.99 16.00 -12.21
CA ALA A 255 -4.91 17.42 -11.92
C ALA A 255 -5.16 17.68 -10.43
N VAL A 256 -4.23 18.43 -9.82
CA VAL A 256 -4.29 18.86 -8.42
C VAL A 256 -4.03 20.36 -8.38
N SER A 257 -4.99 21.12 -7.86
CA SER A 257 -4.82 22.54 -7.56
C SER A 257 -4.69 22.73 -6.06
N ILE A 258 -3.65 23.44 -5.62
CA ILE A 258 -3.37 23.72 -4.22
C ILE A 258 -3.38 25.24 -4.02
N GLY A 259 -4.38 25.75 -3.31
CA GLY A 259 -4.44 27.15 -2.89
C GLY A 259 -3.76 27.33 -1.52
N ILE A 260 -2.99 28.40 -1.38
CA ILE A 260 -2.21 28.71 -0.17
C ILE A 260 -2.60 30.09 0.35
N GLU A 261 -3.07 30.13 1.59
CA GLU A 261 -3.68 31.30 2.21
C GLU A 261 -3.03 31.56 3.58
N PRO A 262 -1.83 32.18 3.62
CA PRO A 262 -1.20 32.56 4.88
C PRO A 262 -1.79 33.89 5.40
N GLU A 263 -1.89 34.06 6.72
CA GLU A 263 -2.39 35.29 7.34
C GLU A 263 -1.50 36.52 7.08
N ALA A 264 -0.20 36.29 6.90
CA ALA A 264 0.79 37.28 6.47
C ALA A 264 1.77 36.62 5.48
N PRO A 265 2.50 37.38 4.64
CA PRO A 265 3.53 36.81 3.78
C PRO A 265 4.57 36.02 4.60
N THR A 266 4.75 34.74 4.29
CA THR A 266 5.59 33.83 5.08
C THR A 266 6.48 33.01 4.17
N THR A 267 7.77 32.95 4.49
CA THR A 267 8.72 32.10 3.77
C THR A 267 8.75 30.70 4.38
N PHE A 268 8.42 29.69 3.60
CA PHE A 268 8.54 28.28 3.98
C PHE A 268 8.75 27.41 2.75
N THR A 269 9.17 26.17 2.96
CA THR A 269 9.33 25.18 1.89
C THR A 269 8.07 24.33 1.76
N LEU A 270 7.47 24.27 0.58
CA LEU A 270 6.42 23.31 0.25
C LEU A 270 7.04 22.10 -0.46
N HIS A 271 6.97 20.93 0.15
CA HIS A 271 7.37 19.66 -0.47
C HIS A 271 6.15 18.98 -1.09
N LEU A 272 6.18 18.74 -2.40
CA LEU A 272 5.13 18.01 -3.11
C LEU A 272 5.66 16.67 -3.60
N ARG A 273 4.99 15.58 -3.24
CA ARG A 273 5.39 14.25 -3.72
C ARG A 273 5.22 14.15 -5.24
N LEU A 274 6.22 13.69 -5.94
CA LEU A 274 6.12 13.23 -7.32
C LEU A 274 5.95 11.71 -7.27
N PRO A 275 4.73 11.16 -7.48
CA PRO A 275 4.50 9.73 -7.29
C PRO A 275 5.38 8.89 -8.22
N GLY A 276 6.04 7.86 -7.71
CA GLY A 276 6.97 7.03 -8.50
C GLY A 276 6.33 6.23 -9.63
N TRP A 277 5.00 6.09 -9.64
CA TRP A 277 4.26 5.51 -10.76
C TRP A 277 4.08 6.51 -11.92
N CYS A 278 4.22 7.81 -11.68
CA CYS A 278 3.95 8.85 -12.68
C CYS A 278 5.19 9.08 -13.56
N ARG A 279 5.02 8.94 -14.89
CA ARG A 279 6.13 9.10 -15.85
C ARG A 279 6.37 10.55 -16.27
N LYS A 280 5.31 11.35 -16.29
CA LYS A 280 5.35 12.77 -16.64
C LYS A 280 4.58 13.57 -15.63
N THR A 281 5.24 14.58 -15.10
CA THR A 281 4.66 15.51 -14.15
C THR A 281 4.93 16.93 -14.62
N ALA A 282 3.91 17.79 -14.54
CA ALA A 282 4.07 19.22 -14.72
C ALA A 282 3.67 19.93 -13.43
N LEU A 283 4.47 20.91 -13.02
CA LEU A 283 4.25 21.70 -11.82
C LEU A 283 4.33 23.18 -12.18
N LYS A 284 3.34 23.95 -11.72
CA LYS A 284 3.33 25.41 -11.87
C LYS A 284 3.05 26.07 -10.54
N VAL A 285 3.60 27.27 -10.37
CA VAL A 285 3.29 28.17 -9.25
C VAL A 285 2.84 29.49 -9.86
N ASN A 286 1.61 29.91 -9.59
CA ASN A 286 0.99 31.11 -10.17
C ASN A 286 1.07 31.16 -11.71
N GLY A 287 0.92 30.00 -12.36
CA GLY A 287 0.99 29.85 -13.82
C GLY A 287 2.41 29.74 -14.40
N GLU A 288 3.45 29.97 -13.61
CA GLU A 288 4.84 29.82 -14.04
C GLU A 288 5.32 28.38 -13.82
N ALA A 289 5.91 27.77 -14.86
CA ALA A 289 6.42 26.39 -14.77
C ALA A 289 7.63 26.30 -13.82
N VAL A 290 7.63 25.28 -12.97
CA VAL A 290 8.74 24.95 -12.08
C VAL A 290 9.63 23.92 -12.76
N ASP A 291 10.94 24.18 -12.77
CA ASP A 291 11.94 23.23 -13.23
C ASP A 291 12.14 22.12 -12.20
N LEU A 292 11.48 20.99 -12.43
CA LEU A 292 11.49 19.83 -11.53
C LEU A 292 12.87 19.21 -11.36
N GLU A 293 13.78 19.30 -12.33
CA GLU A 293 15.11 18.68 -12.23
C GLU A 293 15.94 19.28 -11.09
N ASN A 294 15.79 20.59 -10.86
CA ASN A 294 16.59 21.34 -9.89
C ASN A 294 15.97 21.39 -8.49
N VAL A 295 14.67 21.11 -8.35
CA VAL A 295 13.96 21.20 -7.06
C VAL A 295 13.58 19.85 -6.47
N THR A 296 13.81 18.75 -7.19
CA THR A 296 13.41 17.42 -6.75
C THR A 296 14.52 16.71 -5.98
N SER A 297 14.22 16.26 -4.76
CA SER A 297 15.04 15.32 -3.99
C SER A 297 14.16 14.22 -3.44
N ASP A 298 14.62 12.97 -3.48
CA ASP A 298 13.91 11.81 -2.92
C ASP A 298 12.44 11.68 -3.38
N GLY A 299 12.16 12.09 -4.61
CA GLY A 299 10.81 12.10 -5.20
C GLY A 299 9.87 13.17 -4.64
N TYR A 300 10.41 14.24 -4.07
CA TYR A 300 9.65 15.42 -3.65
C TYR A 300 10.20 16.68 -4.32
N ALA A 301 9.33 17.48 -4.94
CA ALA A 301 9.66 18.83 -5.39
C ALA A 301 9.62 19.79 -4.18
N ALA A 302 10.75 20.42 -3.86
CA ALA A 302 10.90 21.35 -2.74
C ALA A 302 10.84 22.82 -3.22
N ILE A 303 9.73 23.49 -2.97
CA ILE A 303 9.49 24.86 -3.41
C ILE A 303 9.64 25.80 -2.21
N ARG A 304 10.80 26.44 -2.07
CA ARG A 304 11.03 27.46 -1.04
C ARG A 304 10.81 28.86 -1.62
N ARG A 305 9.83 29.58 -1.09
CA ARG A 305 9.55 30.98 -1.46
C ARG A 305 8.79 31.69 -0.34
N GLU A 306 8.66 33.01 -0.48
CA GLU A 306 7.68 33.78 0.28
C GLU A 306 6.30 33.53 -0.34
N TRP A 307 5.43 32.88 0.41
CA TRP A 307 4.06 32.59 0.01
C TRP A 307 3.13 33.73 0.43
N ARG A 308 2.20 34.07 -0.44
CA ARG A 308 1.22 35.15 -0.24
C ARG A 308 -0.19 34.62 -0.42
N LYS A 309 -1.14 35.35 0.16
CA LYS A 309 -2.57 35.08 0.03
C LYS A 309 -2.97 34.97 -1.45
N GLY A 310 -3.63 33.87 -1.82
CA GLY A 310 -4.06 33.60 -3.20
C GLY A 310 -3.01 32.96 -4.09
N ASP A 311 -1.82 32.61 -3.56
CA ASP A 311 -0.86 31.81 -4.32
C ASP A 311 -1.45 30.44 -4.63
N GLN A 312 -1.20 29.99 -5.86
CA GLN A 312 -1.73 28.74 -6.39
C GLN A 312 -0.60 27.86 -6.91
N VAL A 313 -0.65 26.58 -6.56
CA VAL A 313 0.23 25.54 -7.10
C VAL A 313 -0.62 24.57 -7.89
N GLU A 314 -0.23 24.32 -9.14
CA GLU A 314 -0.92 23.38 -10.03
C GLU A 314 0.02 22.23 -10.34
N LEU A 315 -0.42 21.01 -10.03
CA LEU A 315 0.30 19.77 -10.31
C LEU A 315 -0.54 18.93 -11.27
N ASP A 316 0.06 18.53 -12.38
CA ASP A 316 -0.54 17.62 -13.37
C ASP A 316 0.27 16.32 -13.38
N LEU A 317 -0.41 15.21 -13.06
CA LEU A 317 0.15 13.88 -13.01
C LEU A 317 -0.40 13.04 -14.17
N GLU A 318 0.46 12.56 -15.07
CA GLU A 318 0.04 11.69 -16.16
C GLU A 318 -0.52 10.36 -15.62
N MET A 319 -1.84 10.18 -15.73
CA MET A 319 -2.58 8.97 -15.31
C MET A 319 -2.58 7.89 -16.41
N ALA A 320 -1.40 7.49 -16.86
CA ALA A 320 -1.24 6.42 -17.85
C ALA A 320 -1.70 5.06 -17.29
N VAL A 321 -2.18 4.18 -18.18
CA VAL A 321 -2.40 2.78 -17.84
C VAL A 321 -1.08 2.04 -17.95
N ASP A 322 -0.67 1.42 -16.84
CA ASP A 322 0.56 0.65 -16.73
C ASP A 322 0.30 -0.85 -16.73
N ARG A 323 1.20 -1.54 -17.41
CA ARG A 323 1.37 -3.00 -17.31
C ARG A 323 2.50 -3.26 -16.32
N LEU A 324 2.17 -3.89 -15.21
CA LEU A 324 3.13 -4.27 -14.17
C LEU A 324 3.51 -5.73 -14.35
N TYR A 325 4.81 -6.00 -14.26
CA TYR A 325 5.39 -7.34 -14.30
C TYR A 325 6.15 -7.58 -13.00
N ALA A 326 6.01 -8.78 -12.44
CA ALA A 326 6.74 -9.15 -11.23
C ALA A 326 8.23 -9.40 -11.54
N ASN A 327 9.06 -9.33 -10.51
CA ASN A 327 10.44 -9.83 -10.59
C ASN A 327 10.41 -11.31 -11.02
N PRO A 328 11.29 -11.77 -11.94
CA PRO A 328 11.34 -13.17 -12.39
C PRO A 328 11.52 -14.23 -11.28
N GLU A 329 12.02 -13.86 -10.10
CA GLU A 329 12.08 -14.74 -8.93
C GLU A 329 10.69 -15.03 -8.32
N VAL A 330 9.68 -14.19 -8.60
CA VAL A 330 8.28 -14.40 -8.20
C VAL A 330 7.64 -15.41 -9.14
N ARG A 331 7.79 -16.69 -8.79
CA ARG A 331 7.42 -17.82 -9.65
C ARG A 331 5.95 -17.83 -10.03
N GLN A 332 5.07 -17.36 -9.15
CA GLN A 332 3.62 -17.40 -9.32
C GLN A 332 3.12 -16.43 -10.40
N ASP A 333 3.92 -15.41 -10.72
CA ASP A 333 3.57 -14.32 -11.65
C ASP A 333 4.36 -14.38 -12.98
N ILE A 334 5.16 -15.43 -13.20
CA ILE A 334 5.85 -15.63 -14.48
C ILE A 334 4.83 -15.74 -15.61
N GLY A 335 5.03 -14.95 -16.68
CA GLY A 335 4.12 -14.92 -17.81
C GLY A 335 2.76 -14.30 -17.47
N ARG A 336 2.70 -13.46 -16.43
CA ARG A 336 1.51 -12.71 -16.04
C ARG A 336 1.77 -11.21 -16.05
N VAL A 337 0.67 -10.45 -16.13
CA VAL A 337 0.65 -8.99 -16.13
C VAL A 337 -0.50 -8.50 -15.25
N ALA A 338 -0.20 -7.51 -14.40
CA ALA A 338 -1.21 -6.75 -13.66
C ALA A 338 -1.40 -5.37 -14.30
N LEU A 339 -2.60 -4.81 -14.17
CA LEU A 339 -2.90 -3.48 -14.67
C LEU A 339 -2.95 -2.47 -13.53
N ALA A 340 -2.40 -1.29 -13.77
CA ALA A 340 -2.48 -0.16 -12.85
C ALA A 340 -2.84 1.12 -13.60
N ARG A 341 -3.48 2.07 -12.92
CA ARG A 341 -3.65 3.44 -13.39
C ARG A 341 -3.59 4.37 -12.19
N GLY A 342 -2.62 5.28 -12.18
CA GLY A 342 -2.33 6.06 -10.99
C GLY A 342 -1.97 5.14 -9.80
N PRO A 343 -2.52 5.37 -8.61
CA PRO A 343 -2.24 4.55 -7.44
C PRO A 343 -3.03 3.22 -7.40
N LEU A 344 -3.96 3.03 -8.33
CA LEU A 344 -4.91 1.91 -8.31
C LEU A 344 -4.37 0.71 -9.08
N ILE A 345 -4.40 -0.45 -8.41
CA ILE A 345 -4.28 -1.76 -9.03
C ILE A 345 -5.67 -2.20 -9.48
N TYR A 346 -5.74 -2.86 -10.63
CA TYR A 346 -6.98 -3.34 -11.22
C TYR A 346 -7.09 -4.86 -11.16
N CYS A 347 -8.34 -5.35 -11.15
CA CYS A 347 -8.66 -6.77 -11.28
C CYS A 347 -9.80 -6.97 -12.28
N VAL A 348 -9.89 -8.16 -12.86
CA VAL A 348 -11.05 -8.61 -13.62
C VAL A 348 -11.95 -9.46 -12.73
N GLU A 349 -13.27 -9.27 -12.81
CA GLU A 349 -14.27 -10.06 -12.09
C GLU A 349 -15.15 -10.85 -13.06
N GLU A 350 -15.61 -12.02 -12.66
CA GLU A 350 -16.48 -12.90 -13.47
C GLU A 350 -17.74 -12.17 -13.96
N THR A 351 -18.32 -11.31 -13.13
CA THR A 351 -19.51 -10.52 -13.44
C THR A 351 -19.36 -9.65 -14.70
N ASP A 352 -18.14 -9.28 -15.09
CA ASP A 352 -17.90 -8.46 -16.29
C ASP A 352 -17.26 -9.25 -17.45
N ASN A 353 -16.78 -10.48 -17.21
CA ASN A 353 -15.80 -11.16 -18.09
C ASN A 353 -16.17 -12.61 -18.49
N ALA A 354 -17.46 -12.97 -18.43
CA ALA A 354 -17.99 -14.27 -18.87
C ALA A 354 -17.32 -15.50 -18.21
N GLY A 355 -16.86 -15.36 -16.97
CA GLY A 355 -16.28 -16.40 -16.10
C GLY A 355 -15.02 -17.08 -16.65
N GLN A 356 -14.46 -18.02 -15.88
CA GLN A 356 -13.29 -18.84 -16.27
C GLN A 356 -12.09 -17.97 -16.64
N LEU A 357 -11.79 -17.00 -15.78
CA LEU A 357 -10.83 -15.93 -15.99
C LEU A 357 -9.40 -16.44 -16.21
N HIS A 358 -9.08 -17.62 -15.66
CA HIS A 358 -7.81 -18.31 -15.86
C HIS A 358 -7.50 -18.64 -17.34
N ARG A 359 -8.51 -18.64 -18.22
CA ARG A 359 -8.38 -18.86 -19.68
C ARG A 359 -8.10 -17.57 -20.46
N ILE A 360 -8.19 -16.41 -19.81
CA ILE A 360 -8.00 -15.10 -20.45
C ILE A 360 -6.52 -14.75 -20.44
N ALA A 361 -6.02 -14.34 -21.59
CA ALA A 361 -4.70 -13.76 -21.77
C ALA A 361 -4.81 -12.38 -22.43
N LEU A 362 -4.03 -11.42 -21.93
CA LEU A 362 -3.99 -10.06 -22.42
C LEU A 362 -2.78 -9.88 -23.35
N PRO A 363 -2.97 -9.63 -24.66
CA PRO A 363 -1.85 -9.40 -25.56
C PRO A 363 -1.01 -8.20 -25.14
N ARG A 364 0.33 -8.29 -25.26
CA ARG A 364 1.25 -7.17 -24.95
C ARG A 364 0.97 -5.91 -25.77
N THR A 365 0.49 -6.10 -26.98
CA THR A 365 0.15 -5.02 -27.93
C THR A 365 -1.28 -4.51 -27.78
N ALA A 366 -2.09 -5.10 -26.88
CA ALA A 366 -3.46 -4.65 -26.70
C ALA A 366 -3.49 -3.22 -26.15
N HIS A 367 -4.22 -2.36 -26.85
CA HIS A 367 -4.56 -1.03 -26.37
C HIS A 367 -5.53 -1.14 -25.20
N ILE A 368 -5.28 -0.41 -24.12
CA ILE A 368 -6.10 -0.41 -22.91
C ILE A 368 -6.71 0.96 -22.76
N GLU A 369 -8.04 1.01 -22.70
CA GLU A 369 -8.81 2.24 -22.61
C GLU A 369 -9.36 2.41 -21.20
N ALA A 370 -9.24 3.63 -20.67
CA ALA A 370 -9.85 4.00 -19.40
C ALA A 370 -11.22 4.64 -19.65
N HIS A 371 -12.23 4.23 -18.88
CA HIS A 371 -13.60 4.74 -19.00
C HIS A 371 -14.16 5.11 -17.64
N GLU A 372 -14.62 6.35 -17.49
CA GLU A 372 -15.37 6.79 -16.31
C GLU A 372 -16.73 6.09 -16.26
N GLN A 373 -17.08 5.56 -15.09
CA GLN A 373 -18.33 4.87 -14.80
C GLN A 373 -18.96 5.47 -13.54
N PRO A 374 -19.65 6.63 -13.63
CA PRO A 374 -20.15 7.36 -12.46
C PRO A 374 -21.20 6.60 -11.64
N ASN A 375 -21.87 5.62 -12.24
CA ASN A 375 -22.93 4.84 -11.61
C ASN A 375 -22.51 3.41 -11.21
N LEU A 376 -21.25 3.03 -11.47
CA LEU A 376 -20.72 1.71 -11.12
C LEU A 376 -19.85 1.83 -9.87
N LEU A 377 -20.09 0.99 -8.86
CA LEU A 377 -19.22 0.86 -7.68
C LEU A 377 -18.94 2.21 -6.97
N GLY A 378 -19.93 3.10 -6.91
CA GLY A 378 -19.79 4.42 -6.28
C GLY A 378 -19.07 5.48 -7.14
N GLY A 379 -18.82 5.18 -8.42
CA GLY A 379 -18.12 6.07 -9.34
C GLY A 379 -16.65 5.68 -9.46
N VAL A 380 -16.31 4.93 -10.51
CA VAL A 380 -14.95 4.42 -10.73
C VAL A 380 -14.49 4.67 -12.17
N VAL A 381 -13.18 4.60 -12.40
CA VAL A 381 -12.62 4.44 -13.75
C VAL A 381 -12.38 2.96 -14.00
N THR A 382 -12.99 2.39 -15.03
CA THR A 382 -12.76 1.01 -15.50
C THR A 382 -11.71 0.98 -16.61
N LEU A 383 -11.04 -0.15 -16.79
CA LEU A 383 -10.14 -0.38 -17.92
C LEU A 383 -10.73 -1.44 -18.84
N SER A 384 -10.71 -1.21 -20.15
CA SER A 384 -11.15 -2.22 -21.13
C SER A 384 -10.10 -2.48 -22.21
N ALA A 385 -10.03 -3.72 -22.68
CA ALA A 385 -9.10 -4.13 -23.72
C ALA A 385 -9.63 -5.33 -24.49
N LEU A 386 -9.18 -5.48 -25.73
CA LEU A 386 -9.29 -6.74 -26.45
C LEU A 386 -8.26 -7.73 -25.90
N ALA A 387 -8.74 -8.92 -25.62
CA ALA A 387 -8.00 -10.02 -25.03
C ALA A 387 -8.21 -11.29 -25.87
N ARG A 388 -7.57 -12.37 -25.43
CA ARG A 388 -7.69 -13.70 -26.00
C ARG A 388 -8.20 -14.64 -24.92
N LYS A 389 -9.16 -15.49 -25.25
CA LYS A 389 -9.66 -16.53 -24.35
C LYS A 389 -9.44 -17.87 -25.03
N GLU A 390 -8.79 -18.81 -24.36
CA GLU A 390 -8.78 -20.20 -24.83
C GLU A 390 -10.22 -20.69 -24.89
N ALA A 391 -10.68 -21.32 -25.98
CA ALA A 391 -12.05 -21.78 -26.19
C ALA A 391 -12.35 -23.10 -25.46
N PHE A 392 -13.62 -23.33 -25.12
CA PHE A 392 -14.05 -24.58 -24.46
C PHE A 392 -14.51 -25.53 -25.54
N GLU A 393 -13.56 -26.25 -26.13
CA GLU A 393 -13.84 -27.30 -27.09
C GLU A 393 -14.33 -28.57 -26.37
N SER A 394 -14.87 -29.55 -27.10
CA SER A 394 -15.11 -30.87 -26.52
C SER A 394 -13.77 -31.51 -26.15
N TRP A 395 -13.65 -31.93 -24.88
CA TRP A 395 -12.55 -32.73 -24.32
C TRP A 395 -12.99 -34.17 -24.06
N ASP A 396 -14.00 -34.67 -24.80
CA ASP A 396 -14.62 -35.97 -24.55
C ASP A 396 -13.65 -37.15 -24.72
N ASP A 397 -12.59 -36.96 -25.53
CA ASP A 397 -11.55 -37.97 -25.80
C ASP A 397 -10.45 -38.05 -24.72
N GLY A 398 -10.49 -37.19 -23.68
CA GLY A 398 -9.62 -37.29 -22.52
C GLY A 398 -9.14 -35.97 -21.91
N LEU A 399 -8.54 -36.06 -20.72
CA LEU A 399 -8.05 -34.90 -19.94
C LEU A 399 -6.81 -34.22 -20.56
N TYR A 400 -6.05 -34.93 -21.41
CA TYR A 400 -4.80 -34.44 -21.98
C TYR A 400 -4.76 -34.68 -23.50
N ARG A 401 -4.21 -33.73 -24.25
CA ARG A 401 -4.04 -33.81 -25.72
C ARG A 401 -2.74 -33.14 -26.16
N THR A 402 -2.31 -33.39 -27.40
CA THR A 402 -1.03 -32.88 -27.94
C THR A 402 -1.12 -31.48 -28.56
N GLY A 403 -2.32 -30.97 -28.86
CA GLY A 403 -2.54 -29.63 -29.42
C GLY A 403 -3.05 -28.62 -28.38
N PRO A 404 -2.64 -27.34 -28.44
CA PRO A 404 -3.18 -26.32 -27.55
C PRO A 404 -4.69 -26.09 -27.79
N PRO A 405 -5.43 -25.53 -26.82
CA PRO A 405 -6.78 -25.00 -27.05
C PRO A 405 -6.81 -24.03 -28.24
N ALA A 406 -7.90 -24.02 -29.02
CA ALA A 406 -8.16 -22.86 -29.88
C ALA A 406 -8.33 -21.61 -29.03
N VAL A 407 -8.08 -20.45 -29.63
CA VAL A 407 -8.19 -19.16 -28.97
C VAL A 407 -9.20 -18.32 -29.72
N GLU A 408 -10.13 -17.72 -28.99
CA GLU A 408 -11.11 -16.76 -29.48
C GLU A 408 -10.81 -15.36 -28.97
N GLU A 409 -11.33 -14.36 -29.67
CA GLU A 409 -11.29 -12.98 -29.19
C GLU A 409 -12.20 -12.83 -27.98
N ALA A 410 -11.73 -12.11 -26.97
CA ALA A 410 -12.51 -11.73 -25.82
C ALA A 410 -12.35 -10.23 -25.58
N LYS A 411 -13.30 -9.64 -24.84
CA LYS A 411 -13.13 -8.31 -24.27
C LYS A 411 -13.00 -8.47 -22.76
N ILE A 412 -12.04 -7.77 -22.18
CA ILE A 412 -11.96 -7.65 -20.72
C ILE A 412 -12.45 -6.29 -20.26
N THR A 413 -13.07 -6.29 -19.08
CA THR A 413 -13.30 -5.09 -18.27
C THR A 413 -12.69 -5.33 -16.89
N ALA A 414 -11.77 -4.45 -16.51
CA ALA A 414 -11.14 -4.47 -15.20
C ALA A 414 -11.67 -3.30 -14.35
N VAL A 415 -11.87 -3.56 -13.06
CA VAL A 415 -12.28 -2.59 -12.04
C VAL A 415 -11.16 -2.40 -11.02
N PRO A 416 -11.14 -1.30 -10.25
CA PRO A 416 -10.17 -1.13 -9.18
C PRO A 416 -10.24 -2.29 -8.17
N TYR A 417 -9.08 -2.82 -7.78
CA TYR A 417 -8.97 -3.99 -6.91
C TYR A 417 -9.73 -3.81 -5.61
N PHE A 418 -9.72 -2.63 -5.00
CA PHE A 418 -10.45 -2.42 -3.73
C PHE A 418 -11.96 -2.64 -3.85
N ALA A 419 -12.53 -2.47 -5.04
CA ALA A 419 -13.97 -2.48 -5.28
C ALA A 419 -14.52 -3.87 -5.61
N TRP A 420 -13.67 -4.88 -5.77
CA TRP A 420 -14.10 -6.26 -6.02
C TRP A 420 -15.00 -6.81 -4.91
N ASP A 421 -15.81 -7.83 -5.20
CA ASP A 421 -16.70 -8.50 -4.24
C ASP A 421 -17.78 -7.57 -3.63
N ASN A 422 -18.19 -6.54 -4.39
CA ASN A 422 -19.34 -5.66 -4.06
C ASN A 422 -20.55 -5.90 -4.99
N ARG A 423 -20.48 -6.94 -5.84
CA ARG A 423 -21.48 -7.31 -6.85
C ARG A 423 -21.76 -8.81 -6.73
N ASP A 424 -22.18 -9.45 -7.82
CA ASP A 424 -22.43 -10.88 -7.83
C ASP A 424 -21.14 -11.66 -7.50
N PRO A 425 -21.24 -12.72 -6.67
CA PRO A 425 -20.08 -13.53 -6.30
C PRO A 425 -19.52 -14.26 -7.53
N GLY A 426 -18.20 -14.33 -7.65
CA GLY A 426 -17.57 -14.99 -8.79
C GLY A 426 -16.05 -14.93 -8.78
N GLU A 427 -15.43 -15.45 -9.84
CA GLU A 427 -13.97 -15.42 -10.00
C GLU A 427 -13.42 -13.98 -10.01
N MET A 428 -12.17 -13.82 -9.56
CA MET A 428 -11.43 -12.56 -9.64
C MET A 428 -9.95 -12.84 -9.93
N LEU A 429 -9.32 -12.05 -10.81
CA LEU A 429 -7.87 -12.06 -11.05
C LEU A 429 -7.27 -10.66 -11.09
N VAL A 430 -6.19 -10.45 -10.35
CA VAL A 430 -5.29 -9.29 -10.51
C VAL A 430 -4.25 -9.56 -11.61
N TRP A 431 -3.65 -10.75 -11.59
CA TRP A 431 -2.60 -11.16 -12.53
C TRP A 431 -3.18 -11.98 -13.68
N LEU A 432 -3.36 -11.33 -14.83
CA LEU A 432 -3.79 -11.93 -16.08
C LEU A 432 -2.62 -12.65 -16.76
N ARG A 433 -2.90 -13.68 -17.57
CA ARG A 433 -1.87 -14.25 -18.44
C ARG A 433 -1.42 -13.21 -19.47
N ASP A 434 -0.12 -13.13 -19.67
CA ASP A 434 0.51 -12.31 -20.70
C ASP A 434 0.61 -13.10 -22.02
N SER A 435 0.41 -12.45 -23.17
CA SER A 435 0.45 -13.13 -24.49
C SER A 435 0.98 -12.31 -25.66
#